data_AF-A0A946BC12-F1
#
_entry.id   AF-A0A946BC12-F1
#
_cell.length_a   1.000
_cell.length_b   1.000
_cell.length_c   1.000
_cell.angle_alpha   90.00
_cell.angle_beta   90.00
_cell.angle_gamma   90.00
#
_symmetry.space_group_name_H-M   'P 1'
#
loop_
_entity.id
_entity.type
_entity.pdbx_description
1 polymer ?
#
loop_
_entity_poly.entity_id
_entity_poly.type
_entity_poly.pdbx_seq_one_letter_code
_entity_poly.pdbx_strand_id
1 'polypeptide(L)'
;MIPTVVVGSARDIVEECGVARFLFTDFPLGNPFGKPWDKEMQSSIMDMALALLQSAWQGRTTIQTPFTWSEDETWRRSFMHVSQDQLEEYKKLGDVRRAEQAKVKKI
;
A
#
# COMPACT_ATOMS: atom_id res chain seq x y z
N MET A 1 -24.09 -3.14 6.06
CA MET A 1 -22.66 -3.14 5.72
C MET A 1 -22.33 -1.78 5.14
N ILE A 2 -21.24 -1.13 5.57
CA ILE A 2 -20.81 0.15 4.96
C ILE A 2 -20.22 -0.16 3.57
N PRO A 3 -20.56 0.60 2.51
CA PRO A 3 -20.03 0.40 1.17
C PRO A 3 -18.56 0.84 1.11
N THR A 4 -17.67 0.00 1.61
CA THR A 4 -16.23 0.29 1.71
C THR A 4 -15.43 -0.67 0.84
N VAL A 5 -14.46 -0.11 0.13
CA VAL A 5 -13.38 -0.83 -0.59
C VAL A 5 -12.06 -0.22 -0.12
N VAL A 6 -11.10 -1.09 0.20
CA VAL A 6 -9.71 -0.69 0.39
C VAL A 6 -8.98 -0.87 -0.94
N VAL A 7 -8.20 0.12 -1.37
CA VAL A 7 -7.30 0.01 -2.53
C VAL A 7 -5.87 0.12 -2.01
N GLY A 8 -5.02 -0.86 -2.27
CA GLY A 8 -3.73 -0.95 -1.59
C GLY A 8 -2.75 -1.96 -2.17
N SER A 9 -1.51 -1.91 -1.66
CA SER A 9 -0.39 -2.76 -2.12
C SER A 9 0.06 -3.82 -1.12
N ALA A 10 -0.44 -3.80 0.12
CA ALA A 10 -0.02 -4.71 1.19
C ALA A 10 -1.01 -5.88 1.32
N ARG A 11 -0.98 -6.82 0.37
CA ARG A 11 -2.01 -7.85 0.25
C ARG A 11 -2.16 -8.72 1.48
N ASP A 12 -1.06 -9.25 1.97
CA ASP A 12 -0.98 -10.10 3.16
C ASP A 12 -1.56 -9.41 4.40
N ILE A 13 -1.15 -8.18 4.68
CA ILE A 13 -1.62 -7.40 5.83
C ILE A 13 -3.12 -7.13 5.73
N VAL A 14 -3.60 -6.71 4.56
CA VAL A 14 -5.00 -6.31 4.37
C VAL A 14 -5.94 -7.53 4.39
N GLU A 15 -5.51 -8.65 3.82
CA GLU A 15 -6.26 -9.92 3.86
C GLU A 15 -6.33 -10.49 5.28
N GLU A 16 -5.23 -10.43 6.04
CA GLU A 16 -5.19 -10.84 7.46
C GLU A 16 -6.13 -9.99 8.32
N CYS A 17 -6.10 -8.67 8.16
CA CYS A 17 -7.03 -7.75 8.82
C CYS A 17 -8.51 -7.98 8.45
N GLY A 18 -8.80 -8.71 7.36
CA GLY A 18 -10.14 -9.14 7.01
C GLY A 18 -11.08 -8.01 6.58
N VAL A 19 -10.56 -7.05 5.79
CA VAL A 19 -11.36 -5.94 5.27
C VAL A 19 -12.54 -6.42 4.43
N ALA A 20 -13.60 -5.61 4.33
CA ALA A 20 -14.83 -6.00 3.64
C ALA A 20 -14.61 -6.31 2.14
N ARG A 21 -13.84 -5.48 1.44
CA ARG A 21 -13.48 -5.64 0.02
C ARG A 21 -12.10 -5.04 -0.19
N PHE A 22 -11.29 -5.67 -1.02
CA PHE A 22 -9.92 -5.22 -1.28
C PHE A 22 -9.62 -5.26 -2.78
N LEU A 23 -9.22 -4.11 -3.34
CA LEU A 23 -8.60 -4.04 -4.65
C LEU A 23 -7.08 -3.94 -4.46
N PHE A 24 -6.39 -5.03 -4.77
CA PHE A 24 -4.95 -5.14 -4.68
C PHE A 24 -4.29 -4.60 -5.95
N THR A 25 -3.32 -3.71 -5.78
CA THR A 25 -2.44 -3.22 -6.85
C THR A 25 -1.00 -3.49 -6.43
N ASP A 26 -0.26 -4.31 -7.20
CA ASP A 26 1.10 -4.75 -6.87
C ASP A 26 2.17 -3.69 -7.20
N PHE A 27 2.00 -2.50 -6.62
CA PHE A 27 2.83 -1.31 -6.81
C PHE A 27 3.53 -0.91 -5.50
N PRO A 28 4.60 -0.10 -5.55
CA PRO A 28 5.25 0.39 -4.35
C PRO A 28 4.26 1.09 -3.40
N LEU A 29 4.43 0.84 -2.10
CA LEU A 29 3.53 1.35 -1.08
C LEU A 29 3.37 2.87 -1.20
N GLY A 30 2.12 3.34 -1.18
CA GLY A 30 1.77 4.74 -1.41
C GLY A 30 1.29 5.06 -2.82
N ASN A 31 1.34 4.10 -3.75
CA ASN A 31 0.89 4.29 -5.14
C ASN A 31 -0.25 3.32 -5.55
N PRO A 32 -1.32 3.16 -4.76
CA PRO A 32 -2.34 2.12 -5.01
C PRO A 32 -3.18 2.36 -6.27
N PHE A 33 -3.25 3.62 -6.74
CA PHE A 33 -4.04 4.03 -7.90
C PHE A 33 -3.26 4.12 -9.19
N GLY A 34 -1.95 3.89 -9.24
CA GLY A 34 -1.25 4.06 -10.51
C GLY A 34 0.15 4.62 -10.40
N LYS A 35 0.82 4.65 -11.54
CA LYS A 35 2.05 5.43 -11.74
C LYS A 35 1.74 6.92 -11.67
N PRO A 36 2.72 7.75 -11.26
CA PRO A 36 2.59 9.19 -11.36
C PRO A 36 2.21 9.61 -12.78
N TRP A 37 1.25 10.53 -12.89
CA TRP A 37 0.80 11.16 -14.15
C TRP A 37 0.10 10.25 -15.18
N ASP A 38 -0.02 8.95 -14.92
CA ASP A 38 -0.77 8.02 -15.76
C ASP A 38 -2.26 8.07 -15.42
N LYS A 39 -2.97 9.04 -16.01
CA LYS A 39 -4.39 9.28 -15.75
C LYS A 39 -5.28 8.13 -16.20
N GLU A 40 -4.91 7.42 -17.26
CA GLU A 40 -5.69 6.31 -17.79
C GLU A 40 -5.65 5.12 -16.84
N MET A 41 -4.46 4.77 -16.35
CA MET A 41 -4.29 3.75 -15.32
C MET A 41 -5.03 4.14 -14.03
N GLN A 42 -4.91 5.39 -13.60
CA GLN A 42 -5.58 5.89 -12.39
C GLN A 42 -7.10 5.82 -12.47
N SER A 43 -7.66 6.21 -13.62
CA SER A 43 -9.10 6.11 -13.87
C SER A 43 -9.54 4.64 -13.91
N SER A 44 -8.78 3.79 -14.61
CA SER A 44 -9.09 2.36 -14.70
C SER A 44 -9.10 1.67 -13.34
N ILE A 45 -8.14 1.97 -12.45
CA ILE A 45 -8.10 1.40 -11.10
C ILE A 45 -9.29 1.91 -10.26
N MET A 46 -9.68 3.18 -10.42
CA MET A 46 -10.88 3.71 -9.76
C MET A 46 -12.15 3.00 -10.24
N ASP A 47 -12.30 2.79 -11.54
CA ASP A 47 -13.45 2.07 -12.10
C ASP A 47 -13.52 0.63 -11.59
N MET A 48 -12.37 -0.05 -11.49
CA MET A 48 -12.29 -1.39 -10.87
C MET A 48 -12.71 -1.39 -9.41
N ALA A 49 -12.33 -0.35 -8.64
CA ALA A 49 -12.71 -0.24 -7.22
C ALA A 49 -14.22 -0.06 -7.06
N LEU A 50 -14.83 0.78 -7.91
CA LEU A 50 -16.28 0.99 -7.95
C LEU A 50 -17.03 -0.27 -8.42
N ALA A 51 -16.50 -0.97 -9.42
CA ALA A 51 -17.05 -2.24 -9.89
C ALA A 51 -17.00 -3.31 -8.79
N LEU A 52 -15.90 -3.40 -8.04
CA LEU A 52 -15.79 -4.30 -6.89
C LEU A 52 -16.79 -3.94 -5.79
N LEU A 53 -16.99 -2.64 -5.53
CA LEU A 53 -17.99 -2.18 -4.57
C LEU A 53 -19.40 -2.64 -4.94
N GLN A 54 -19.75 -2.55 -6.23
CA GLN A 54 -21.07 -2.91 -6.76
C GLN A 54 -21.30 -4.43 -6.86
N SER A 55 -20.28 -5.20 -7.25
CA SER A 55 -20.44 -6.61 -7.63
C SER A 55 -20.07 -7.61 -6.54
N ALA A 56 -19.29 -7.23 -5.53
CA ALA A 56 -18.87 -8.16 -4.49
C ALA A 56 -20.05 -8.62 -3.62
N TRP A 57 -20.37 -9.91 -3.75
CA TRP A 57 -21.38 -10.61 -2.98
C TRP A 57 -20.93 -10.97 -1.56
N GLN A 58 -19.64 -11.29 -1.37
CA GLN A 58 -19.09 -11.73 -0.09
C GLN A 58 -18.14 -10.68 0.52
N GLY A 59 -18.10 -10.60 1.85
CA GLY A 59 -17.03 -9.89 2.53
C GLY A 59 -15.68 -10.59 2.35
N ARG A 60 -14.57 -9.87 2.58
CA ARG A 60 -13.19 -10.35 2.34
C ARG A 60 -12.92 -10.73 0.89
N THR A 61 -13.67 -10.14 -0.05
CA THR A 61 -13.39 -10.32 -1.49
C THR A 61 -12.17 -9.50 -1.88
N THR A 62 -11.15 -10.16 -2.44
CA THR A 62 -9.97 -9.51 -3.02
C THR A 62 -9.98 -9.66 -4.54
N ILE A 63 -9.73 -8.57 -5.27
CA ILE A 63 -9.43 -8.57 -6.71
C ILE A 63 -8.06 -7.93 -6.92
N GLN A 64 -7.28 -8.44 -7.86
CA GLN A 64 -6.00 -7.86 -8.27
C GLN A 64 -6.16 -7.08 -9.59
N THR A 65 -5.54 -5.90 -9.67
CA THR A 65 -5.48 -5.12 -10.90
C THR A 65 -4.49 -5.74 -11.91
N PRO A 66 -4.69 -5.56 -13.23
CA PRO A 66 -3.85 -6.19 -14.25
C PRO A 66 -2.55 -5.40 -14.56
N PHE A 67 -2.28 -4.31 -13.85
CA PHE A 67 -1.21 -3.38 -14.19
C PHE A 67 0.13 -3.77 -13.55
N THR A 68 1.22 -3.41 -14.20
CA THR A 68 2.60 -3.61 -13.73
C THR A 68 3.32 -2.28 -13.52
N TRP A 69 4.10 -2.16 -12.43
CA TRP A 69 4.81 -0.92 -12.10
C TRP A 69 5.98 -0.66 -13.06
N SER A 70 6.79 -1.69 -13.32
CA SER A 70 7.81 -1.68 -14.36
C SER A 70 7.99 -3.11 -14.86
N GLU A 71 8.36 -3.27 -16.13
CA GLU A 71 8.55 -4.59 -16.74
C GLU A 71 9.75 -5.34 -16.13
N ASP A 72 10.76 -4.59 -15.69
CA ASP A 72 12.02 -5.11 -15.15
C ASP A 72 11.97 -5.42 -13.64
N GLU A 73 10.87 -5.05 -12.97
CA GLU A 73 10.67 -5.13 -11.52
C GLU A 73 11.79 -4.56 -10.64
N THR A 74 12.71 -3.77 -11.20
CA THR A 74 13.91 -3.28 -10.49
C THR A 74 13.55 -2.41 -9.28
N TRP A 75 12.39 -1.76 -9.34
CA TRP A 75 11.83 -0.97 -8.25
C TRP A 75 11.75 -1.76 -6.93
N ARG A 76 11.47 -3.07 -6.96
CA ARG A 76 11.31 -3.88 -5.74
C ARG A 76 12.60 -3.95 -4.92
N ARG A 77 13.75 -3.90 -5.60
CA ARG A 77 15.08 -3.92 -4.96
C ARG A 77 15.48 -2.56 -4.40
N SER A 78 14.98 -1.49 -4.99
CA SER A 78 15.35 -0.11 -4.63
C SER A 78 14.38 0.51 -3.63
N PHE A 79 13.10 0.11 -3.68
CA PHE A 79 12.03 0.69 -2.87
C PHE A 79 12.22 0.36 -1.39
N MET A 80 12.37 1.40 -0.56
CA MET A 80 12.66 1.29 0.88
C MET A 80 13.87 0.41 1.22
N HIS A 81 14.81 0.25 0.28
CA HIS A 81 16.03 -0.50 0.52
C HIS A 81 16.89 0.20 1.57
N VAL A 82 17.30 -0.56 2.59
CA VAL A 82 18.24 -0.11 3.61
C VAL A 82 19.56 -0.80 3.35
N SER A 83 20.58 -0.04 2.93
CA SER A 83 21.91 -0.59 2.75
C SER A 83 22.61 -0.81 4.10
N GLN A 84 23.64 -1.65 4.10
CA GLN A 84 24.42 -1.94 5.31
C GLN A 84 25.07 -0.67 5.90
N ASP A 85 25.52 0.24 5.02
CA ASP A 85 26.16 1.50 5.42
C ASP A 85 25.19 2.47 6.10
N GLN A 86 23.89 2.39 5.78
CA GLN A 86 22.84 3.24 6.33
C GLN A 86 22.29 2.72 7.67
N LEU A 87 22.54 1.45 8.00
CA LEU A 87 21.88 0.77 9.11
C LEU A 87 22.17 1.42 10.47
N GLU A 88 23.43 1.77 10.74
CA GLU A 88 23.84 2.36 12.01
C GLU A 88 23.30 3.79 12.18
N GLU A 89 23.22 4.55 11.08
CA GLU A 89 22.62 5.87 11.10
C GLU A 89 21.10 5.80 11.39
N TYR A 90 20.40 4.89 10.70
CA TYR A 90 18.95 4.72 10.90
C TYR A 90 18.60 4.20 12.29
N LYS A 91 19.43 3.35 12.89
CA LYS A 91 19.27 2.96 14.30
C LYS A 91 19.34 4.17 15.23
N LYS A 92 20.36 5.02 15.09
CA LYS A 92 20.52 6.25 15.88
C LYS A 92 19.34 7.20 15.72
N LEU A 93 18.90 7.44 14.48
CA LEU A 93 17.71 8.27 14.20
C LEU A 93 16.44 7.66 14.84
N GLY A 94 16.31 6.34 14.82
CA GLY A 94 15.23 5.62 15.48
C GLY A 94 15.22 5.80 17.01
N ASP A 95 16.40 5.78 17.65
CA ASP A 95 16.54 6.03 19.09
C ASP A 95 16.14 7.47 19.45
N VAL A 96 16.62 8.46 18.68
CA VAL A 96 16.26 9.87 18.87
C VAL A 96 14.74 10.04 18.78
N ARG A 97 14.11 9.52 17.72
CA ARG A 97 12.66 9.61 17.52
C ARG A 97 11.87 8.99 18.68
N ARG A 98 12.30 7.82 19.19
CA ARG A 98 11.66 7.17 20.35
C ARG A 98 11.78 8.02 21.62
N ALA A 99 12.94 8.62 21.86
CA ALA A 99 13.14 9.50 23.00
C ALA A 99 12.26 10.76 22.93
N GLU A 100 12.08 11.34 21.74
CA GLU A 100 11.17 12.46 21.50
C GLU A 100 9.70 12.08 21.72
N GLN A 101 9.25 10.96 21.13
CA GLN A 101 7.88 10.45 21.31
C GLN A 101 7.56 10.17 22.79
N ALA A 102 8.53 9.68 23.56
CA ALA A 102 8.38 9.43 25.00
C ALA A 102 8.21 10.72 25.82
N LYS A 103 8.72 11.88 25.35
CA LYS A 103 8.49 13.18 26.00
C LYS A 103 7.07 13.68 25.75
N VAL A 104 6.58 13.54 24.51
CA VAL A 104 5.22 13.97 24.12
C VAL A 104 4.14 13.18 24.86
N LYS A 105 4.34 11.87 25.05
CA LYS A 105 3.36 10.98 25.71
C LYS A 105 3.22 11.19 27.23
N LYS A 106 4.05 12.06 27.83
CA LYS A 106 4.01 12.42 29.27
C LYS A 106 3.20 13.68 29.57
N ILE A 107 2.66 14.34 28.53
CA ILE A 107 1.70 15.45 28.63
C ILE A 107 0.30 14.86 28.46
#